data_AF-A0ABD3RBS1-F1
#
_entry.id   AF-A0ABD3RBS1-F1
#
_cell.length_a   1.000
_cell.length_b   1.000
_cell.length_c   1.000
_cell.angle_alpha   90.00
_cell.angle_beta   90.00
_cell.angle_gamma   90.00
#
_symmetry.space_group_name_H-M   'P 1'
#
loop_
_entity.id
_entity.type
_entity.pdbx_description
1 polymer ?
#
loop_
_entity_poly.entity_id
_entity_poly.type
_entity_poly.pdbx_seq_one_letter_code
_entity_poly.pdbx_strand_id
1 'polypeptide(L)'
;MSLRFHRVASLMLSRGACRSSVYDRTIHSPRNSIIISAQMSSSSAQFKPSFSLAEKRSMGVITPEELEKRIERIKRLADEARLCIKDCVESFSIDEFNEEVRTAKVATDAASMAYSELLEELALTPEGVEVLNGIRKLYAPMVESLRHEFNNIGEANVVQKN
;
A
#
# COMPACT_ATOMS: atom_id res chain seq x y z
N MET A 1 27.17 10.24 -36.59
CA MET A 1 26.70 10.23 -35.19
C MET A 1 25.51 11.18 -35.09
N SER A 2 24.30 10.65 -34.90
CA SER A 2 23.15 11.44 -34.45
C SER A 2 22.07 10.52 -33.89
N LEU A 3 21.66 10.82 -32.66
CA LEU A 3 20.64 10.16 -31.85
C LEU A 3 19.25 10.29 -32.48
N ARG A 4 18.36 9.29 -32.23
CA ARG A 4 16.95 9.48 -31.82
C ARG A 4 16.28 8.13 -31.54
N PHE A 5 16.07 7.86 -30.26
CA PHE A 5 15.15 6.85 -29.77
C PHE A 5 13.71 7.32 -30.02
N HIS A 6 12.93 6.53 -30.76
CA HIS A 6 11.47 6.66 -30.79
C HIS A 6 10.87 5.64 -29.82
N ARG A 7 10.33 6.13 -28.69
CA ARG A 7 9.34 5.43 -27.85
C ARG A 7 7.96 5.98 -28.22
N VAL A 8 7.06 5.12 -28.69
CA VAL A 8 5.60 5.36 -28.78
C VAL A 8 4.95 4.00 -28.49
N ALA A 9 4.52 3.77 -27.25
CA ALA A 9 3.13 3.85 -26.78
C ALA A 9 2.24 2.68 -27.26
N SER A 10 1.76 1.88 -26.30
CA SER A 10 0.40 1.36 -26.32
C SER A 10 -0.01 0.91 -24.91
N LEU A 11 -0.66 1.82 -24.20
CA LEU A 11 -1.44 1.56 -23.00
C LEU A 11 -2.83 1.09 -23.48
N MET A 12 -3.18 -0.16 -23.19
CA MET A 12 -4.55 -0.63 -23.30
C MET A 12 -5.11 -0.85 -21.90
N LEU A 13 -6.20 -0.13 -21.67
CA LEU A 13 -7.00 -0.03 -20.46
C LEU A 13 -7.58 -1.38 -20.04
N SER A 14 -7.57 -1.65 -18.74
CA SER A 14 -8.62 -2.44 -18.11
C SER A 14 -8.98 -1.83 -16.76
N ARG A 15 -10.01 -0.98 -16.81
CA ARG A 15 -10.77 -0.50 -15.66
C ARG A 15 -11.51 -1.68 -15.03
N GLY A 16 -11.01 -2.18 -13.90
CA GLY A 16 -11.73 -3.08 -13.01
C GLY A 16 -12.21 -2.30 -11.80
N ALA A 17 -13.53 -2.09 -11.71
CA ALA A 17 -14.19 -1.27 -10.71
C ALA A 17 -14.05 -1.82 -9.28
N CYS A 18 -13.61 -0.97 -8.34
CA CYS A 18 -13.81 -1.16 -6.91
C CYS A 18 -15.32 -1.04 -6.62
N ARG A 19 -15.94 -2.16 -6.27
CA ARG A 19 -17.35 -2.22 -5.85
C ARG A 19 -17.52 -1.54 -4.50
N SER A 20 -18.16 -0.39 -4.51
CA SER A 20 -18.72 0.28 -3.34
C SER A 20 -19.89 -0.51 -2.76
N SER A 21 -19.89 -0.66 -1.43
CA SER A 21 -20.89 -1.37 -0.63
C SER A 21 -22.12 -0.49 -0.41
N VAL A 22 -23.27 -0.89 -0.95
CA VAL A 22 -24.57 -0.23 -0.77
C VAL A 22 -25.17 -0.65 0.57
N TYR A 23 -25.38 0.32 1.46
CA TYR A 23 -26.27 0.18 2.62
C TYR A 23 -27.72 0.38 2.15
N ASP A 24 -28.51 -0.70 2.21
CA ASP A 24 -29.95 -0.65 1.96
C ASP A 24 -30.68 -0.23 3.25
N ARG A 25 -31.42 0.87 3.18
CA ARG A 25 -32.41 1.28 4.18
C ARG A 25 -33.79 0.92 3.64
N THR A 26 -34.50 0.06 4.34
CA THR A 26 -35.97 0.05 4.25
C THR A 26 -36.59 -0.29 5.59
N ILE A 27 -37.43 0.63 6.08
CA ILE A 27 -38.31 0.48 7.24
C ILE A 27 -39.63 -0.11 6.73
N HIS A 28 -40.11 -1.19 7.34
CA HIS A 28 -41.52 -1.34 7.78
C HIS A 28 -41.73 -2.63 8.60
N SER A 29 -42.21 -2.45 9.83
CA SER A 29 -42.83 -3.46 10.73
C SER A 29 -44.26 -3.82 10.24
N PRO A 30 -44.95 -4.90 10.67
CA PRO A 30 -45.12 -5.29 12.08
C PRO A 30 -45.24 -6.79 12.44
N ARG A 31 -45.17 -7.04 13.76
CA ARG A 31 -45.69 -8.21 14.52
C ARG A 31 -45.00 -9.57 14.34
N ASN A 32 -44.14 -9.92 15.30
CA ASN A 32 -44.45 -11.02 16.23
C ASN A 32 -43.54 -10.94 17.47
N SER A 33 -44.19 -11.07 18.62
CA SER A 33 -43.62 -11.06 19.97
C SER A 33 -42.84 -12.33 20.25
N ILE A 34 -41.54 -12.21 20.53
CA ILE A 34 -40.81 -13.17 21.36
C ILE A 34 -39.96 -12.38 22.34
N ILE A 35 -40.34 -12.49 23.61
CA ILE A 35 -39.58 -12.00 24.76
C ILE A 35 -38.33 -12.88 24.87
N ILE A 36 -37.14 -12.33 24.67
CA ILE A 36 -35.89 -12.99 25.05
C ILE A 36 -35.20 -12.11 26.08
N SER A 37 -35.19 -12.61 27.31
CA SER A 37 -34.53 -12.04 28.47
C SER A 37 -33.05 -11.81 28.21
N ALA A 38 -32.60 -10.56 28.34
CA ALA A 38 -31.19 -10.21 28.35
C ALA A 38 -30.55 -10.73 29.65
N GLN A 39 -29.80 -11.83 29.54
CA GLN A 39 -28.81 -12.17 30.56
C GLN A 39 -27.54 -11.35 30.30
N MET A 40 -27.26 -10.44 31.21
CA MET A 40 -25.95 -9.81 31.34
C MET A 40 -24.94 -10.90 31.74
N SER A 41 -24.02 -11.21 30.84
CA SER A 41 -22.77 -11.89 31.17
C SER A 41 -21.63 -10.96 30.79
N SER A 42 -21.19 -10.18 31.77
CA SER A 42 -19.93 -9.47 31.78
C SER A 42 -18.80 -10.49 31.81
N SER A 43 -18.21 -10.76 30.65
CA SER A 43 -16.97 -11.54 30.53
C SER A 43 -15.91 -10.64 29.92
N SER A 44 -15.18 -9.94 30.80
CA SER A 44 -13.96 -9.23 30.46
C SER A 44 -12.85 -10.25 30.15
N ALA A 45 -12.90 -10.84 28.95
CA ALA A 45 -11.76 -11.54 28.40
C ALA A 45 -10.85 -10.48 27.77
N GLN A 46 -9.75 -10.16 28.46
CA GLN A 46 -8.64 -9.41 27.90
C GLN A 46 -8.17 -10.10 26.62
N PHE A 47 -8.60 -9.58 25.48
CA PHE A 47 -7.99 -9.91 24.20
C PHE A 47 -6.64 -9.19 24.17
N LYS A 48 -5.61 -9.83 24.72
CA LYS A 48 -4.23 -9.49 24.40
C LYS A 48 -3.96 -10.08 23.01
N PRO A 49 -3.88 -9.29 21.93
CA PRO A 49 -3.23 -9.80 20.74
C PRO A 49 -1.75 -9.98 21.11
N SER A 50 -1.37 -11.20 21.46
CA SER A 50 0.03 -11.58 21.49
C SER A 50 0.50 -11.63 20.03
N PHE A 51 0.84 -10.47 19.47
CA PHE A 51 1.72 -10.42 18.32
C PHE A 51 3.11 -10.84 18.83
N SER A 52 3.32 -12.14 18.97
CA SER A 52 4.67 -12.68 18.92
C SER A 52 5.14 -12.50 17.48
N LEU A 53 5.61 -11.29 17.17
CA LEU A 53 6.40 -10.96 15.98
C LEU A 53 7.79 -11.61 16.09
N ALA A 54 7.79 -12.89 16.46
CA ALA A 54 8.90 -13.82 16.43
C ALA A 54 8.56 -14.90 15.38
N GLU A 55 7.88 -14.49 14.32
CA GLU A 55 7.73 -15.28 13.11
C GLU A 55 9.12 -15.39 12.50
N LYS A 56 9.77 -16.48 12.90
CA LYS A 56 10.99 -17.09 12.42
C LYS A 56 11.26 -16.68 10.97
N ARG A 57 11.99 -15.56 10.77
CA ARG A 57 12.62 -15.23 9.49
C ARG A 57 13.51 -16.43 9.18
N SER A 58 13.01 -17.33 8.33
CA SER A 58 13.81 -18.46 7.89
C SER A 58 15.04 -17.85 7.27
N MET A 59 16.22 -18.07 7.86
CA MET A 59 17.52 -17.72 7.29
C MET A 59 17.79 -18.59 6.04
N GLY A 60 16.84 -18.58 5.10
CA GLY A 60 16.95 -19.24 3.82
C GLY A 60 17.72 -18.32 2.90
N VAL A 61 18.68 -18.88 2.19
CA VAL A 61 19.27 -18.25 1.00
C VAL A 61 18.11 -17.86 0.09
N ILE A 62 17.99 -16.57 -0.25
CA ILE A 62 16.97 -16.11 -1.20
C ILE A 62 17.30 -16.70 -2.57
N THR A 63 16.38 -17.47 -3.14
CA THR A 63 16.59 -18.00 -4.49
C THR A 63 16.38 -16.88 -5.51
N PRO A 64 16.97 -16.96 -6.71
CA PRO A 64 16.75 -15.97 -7.77
C PRO A 64 15.25 -15.78 -8.10
N GLU A 65 14.47 -16.87 -8.11
CA GLU A 65 13.04 -16.83 -8.41
C GLU A 65 12.25 -16.11 -7.30
N GLU A 66 12.63 -16.29 -6.04
CA GLU A 66 12.02 -15.58 -4.92
C GLU A 66 12.39 -14.09 -4.95
N LEU A 67 13.65 -13.76 -5.25
CA LEU A 67 14.10 -12.39 -5.45
C LEU A 67 13.28 -11.68 -6.54
N GLU A 68 13.07 -12.33 -7.69
CA GLU A 68 12.26 -11.79 -8.78
C GLU A 68 10.81 -11.55 -8.35
N LYS A 69 10.19 -12.49 -7.63
CA LYS A 69 8.83 -12.31 -7.09
C LYS A 69 8.74 -11.12 -6.15
N ARG A 70 9.73 -10.94 -5.28
CA ARG A 70 9.78 -9.81 -4.33
C ARG A 70 9.94 -8.48 -5.05
N ILE A 71 10.78 -8.43 -6.06
CA ILE A 71 10.95 -7.25 -6.92
C ILE A 71 9.63 -6.92 -7.64
N GLU A 72 8.94 -7.92 -8.19
CA GLU A 72 7.67 -7.72 -8.87
C GLU A 72 6.57 -7.24 -7.91
N ARG A 73 6.58 -7.73 -6.66
CA ARG A 73 5.70 -7.19 -5.60
C ARG A 73 6.00 -5.71 -5.33
N ILE A 74 7.28 -5.32 -5.21
CA ILE A 74 7.66 -3.92 -4.97
C ILE A 74 7.19 -3.02 -6.11
N LYS A 75 7.34 -3.45 -7.37
CA LYS A 75 6.86 -2.70 -8.54
C LYS A 75 5.34 -2.49 -8.52
N ARG A 76 4.57 -3.56 -8.27
CA ARG A 76 3.10 -3.44 -8.18
C ARG A 76 2.67 -2.49 -7.07
N LEU A 77 3.28 -2.57 -5.89
CA LEU A 77 3.01 -1.64 -4.79
C LEU A 77 3.38 -0.20 -5.15
N ALA A 78 4.49 -0.01 -5.86
CA ALA A 78 4.91 1.30 -6.34
C ALA A 78 3.92 1.89 -7.36
N ASP A 79 3.44 1.08 -8.30
CA ASP A 79 2.44 1.50 -9.28
C ASP A 79 1.10 1.86 -8.61
N GLU A 80 0.66 1.06 -7.64
CA GLU A 80 -0.52 1.36 -6.81
C GLU A 80 -0.36 2.68 -6.05
N ALA A 81 0.79 2.90 -5.41
CA ALA A 81 1.08 4.16 -4.72
C ALA A 81 1.03 5.37 -5.67
N ARG A 82 1.54 5.26 -6.91
CA ARG A 82 1.43 6.33 -7.92
C ARG A 82 -0.01 6.65 -8.27
N LEU A 83 -0.86 5.63 -8.40
CA LEU A 83 -2.28 5.82 -8.70
C LEU A 83 -2.96 6.57 -7.55
N CYS A 84 -2.76 6.14 -6.30
CA CYS A 84 -3.35 6.83 -5.15
C CYS A 84 -2.85 8.28 -5.00
N ILE A 85 -1.57 8.54 -5.24
CA ILE A 85 -1.00 9.90 -5.27
C ILE A 85 -1.70 10.76 -6.34
N LYS A 86 -1.94 10.19 -7.52
CA LYS A 86 -2.64 10.89 -8.61
C LYS A 86 -4.08 11.21 -8.24
N ASP A 87 -4.78 10.25 -7.60
CA ASP A 87 -6.16 10.44 -7.14
C ASP A 87 -6.27 11.56 -6.10
N CYS A 88 -5.26 11.72 -5.22
CA CYS A 88 -5.19 12.86 -4.30
C CYS A 88 -5.17 14.21 -5.04
N VAL A 89 -4.41 14.31 -6.13
CA VAL A 89 -4.29 15.55 -6.92
C VAL A 89 -5.61 15.87 -7.62
N GLU A 90 -6.34 14.84 -8.09
CA GLU A 90 -7.64 14.99 -8.75
C GLU A 90 -8.77 15.34 -7.76
N SER A 91 -8.70 14.80 -6.54
CA SER A 91 -9.70 15.01 -5.49
C SER A 91 -9.46 16.23 -4.60
N PHE A 92 -8.48 17.07 -4.93
CA PHE A 92 -7.99 18.18 -4.10
C PHE A 92 -9.07 19.20 -3.68
N SER A 93 -10.20 19.26 -4.38
CA SER A 93 -11.32 20.16 -4.10
C SER A 93 -12.59 19.45 -3.59
N ILE A 94 -12.49 18.19 -3.19
CA ILE A 94 -13.63 17.34 -2.82
C ILE A 94 -13.48 16.88 -1.36
N ASP A 95 -14.60 16.68 -0.66
CA ASP A 95 -14.65 16.24 0.75
C ASP A 95 -13.86 14.94 1.03
N GLU A 96 -13.60 14.15 -0.01
CA GLU A 96 -12.90 12.86 0.03
C GLU A 96 -11.36 13.01 0.06
N PHE A 97 -10.81 14.21 -0.12
CA PHE A 97 -9.36 14.43 -0.22
C PHE A 97 -8.55 13.86 0.95
N ASN A 98 -9.05 14.00 2.18
CA ASN A 98 -8.34 13.48 3.36
C ASN A 98 -8.25 11.94 3.36
N GLU A 99 -9.27 11.28 2.84
CA GLU A 99 -9.29 9.82 2.72
C GLU A 99 -8.35 9.35 1.59
N GLU A 100 -8.31 10.08 0.47
CA GLU A 100 -7.34 9.82 -0.59
C GLU A 100 -5.90 9.98 -0.11
N VAL A 101 -5.60 11.04 0.63
CA VAL A 101 -4.26 11.26 1.23
C VAL A 101 -3.89 10.12 2.18
N ARG A 102 -4.84 9.63 2.98
CA ARG A 102 -4.62 8.48 3.87
C ARG A 102 -4.30 7.22 3.06
N THR A 103 -5.03 6.97 1.99
CA THR A 103 -4.84 5.81 1.11
C THR A 103 -3.48 5.87 0.40
N ALA A 104 -3.13 7.02 -0.19
CA ALA A 104 -1.84 7.24 -0.83
C ALA A 104 -0.66 7.06 0.14
N LYS A 105 -0.81 7.50 1.39
CA LYS A 105 0.19 7.27 2.44
C LYS A 105 0.41 5.77 2.68
N VAL A 106 -0.67 5.02 2.90
CA VAL A 106 -0.60 3.58 3.17
C VAL A 106 0.06 2.84 2.02
N ALA A 107 -0.29 3.17 0.76
CA ALA A 107 0.32 2.56 -0.41
C ALA A 107 1.81 2.89 -0.54
N THR A 108 2.20 4.15 -0.28
CA THR A 108 3.60 4.60 -0.31
C THR A 108 4.44 3.93 0.79
N ASP A 109 3.87 3.80 1.99
CA ASP A 109 4.50 3.12 3.13
C ASP A 109 4.66 1.62 2.83
N ALA A 110 3.65 0.98 2.23
CA ALA A 110 3.73 -0.44 1.85
C ALA A 110 4.83 -0.72 0.83
N ALA A 111 4.95 0.10 -0.22
CA ALA A 111 6.04 -0.01 -1.20
C ALA A 111 7.41 0.19 -0.54
N SER A 112 7.50 1.18 0.34
CA SER A 112 8.70 1.52 1.10
C SER A 112 9.14 0.39 2.04
N MET A 113 8.21 -0.20 2.78
CA MET A 113 8.47 -1.31 3.68
C MET A 113 8.91 -2.55 2.91
N ALA A 114 8.20 -2.94 1.85
CA ALA A 114 8.55 -4.10 1.04
C ALA A 114 9.98 -3.98 0.45
N TYR A 115 10.37 -2.77 0.04
CA TYR A 115 11.73 -2.50 -0.42
C TYR A 115 12.77 -2.62 0.70
N SER A 116 12.52 -2.01 1.86
CA SER A 116 13.42 -2.11 3.03
C SER A 116 13.57 -3.55 3.52
N GLU A 117 12.48 -4.31 3.60
CA GLU A 117 12.48 -5.74 3.97
C GLU A 117 13.38 -6.55 3.03
N LEU A 118 13.27 -6.34 1.72
CA LEU A 118 14.13 -7.02 0.75
C LEU A 118 15.60 -6.65 0.95
N LEU A 119 15.92 -5.38 1.21
CA LEU A 119 17.29 -4.96 1.45
C LEU A 119 17.87 -5.55 2.75
N GLU A 120 17.06 -5.61 3.81
CA GLU A 120 17.44 -6.25 5.08
C GLU A 120 17.77 -7.72 4.85
N GLU A 121 16.92 -8.45 4.13
CA GLU A 121 17.13 -9.88 3.86
C GLU A 121 18.36 -10.13 2.99
N LEU A 122 18.55 -9.33 1.93
CA LEU A 122 19.74 -9.43 1.08
C LEU A 122 21.04 -9.13 1.84
N ALA A 123 20.98 -8.30 2.88
CA ALA A 123 22.15 -8.00 3.71
C ALA A 123 22.55 -9.14 4.66
N LEU A 124 21.73 -10.20 4.79
CA LEU A 124 22.00 -11.32 5.69
C LEU A 124 22.94 -12.37 5.10
N THR A 125 23.16 -12.39 3.78
CA THR A 125 24.03 -13.38 3.12
C THR A 125 25.09 -12.72 2.23
N PRO A 126 26.29 -13.32 2.08
CA PRO A 126 27.31 -12.81 1.17
C PRO A 126 26.82 -12.65 -0.27
N GLU A 127 26.07 -13.65 -0.77
CA GLU A 127 25.52 -13.65 -2.12
C GLU A 127 24.45 -12.56 -2.30
N GLY A 128 23.65 -12.30 -1.26
CA GLY A 128 22.65 -11.24 -1.26
C GLY A 128 23.29 -9.85 -1.33
N VAL A 129 24.42 -9.66 -0.65
CA VAL A 129 25.18 -8.40 -0.69
C VAL A 129 25.72 -8.09 -2.08
N GLU A 130 26.09 -9.11 -2.87
CA GLU A 130 26.56 -8.93 -4.25
C GLU A 130 25.48 -8.28 -5.13
N VAL A 131 24.22 -8.69 -4.99
CA VAL A 131 23.09 -8.17 -5.78
C VAL A 131 22.48 -6.90 -5.19
N LEU A 132 22.63 -6.68 -3.88
CA LEU A 132 22.03 -5.57 -3.12
C LEU A 132 22.37 -4.20 -3.71
N ASN A 133 23.60 -3.99 -4.18
CA ASN A 133 23.97 -2.72 -4.83
C ASN A 133 23.23 -2.49 -6.16
N GLY A 134 22.96 -3.56 -6.93
CA GLY A 134 22.17 -3.48 -8.15
C GLY A 134 20.72 -3.13 -7.85
N ILE A 135 20.13 -3.79 -6.86
CA ILE A 135 18.77 -3.51 -6.39
C ILE A 135 18.63 -2.06 -5.91
N ARG A 136 19.59 -1.57 -5.10
CA ARG A 136 19.58 -0.18 -4.61
C ARG A 136 19.62 0.83 -5.76
N LYS A 137 20.51 0.65 -6.72
CA LYS A 137 20.63 1.57 -7.86
C LYS A 137 19.37 1.65 -8.71
N LEU A 138 18.65 0.53 -8.86
CA LEU A 138 17.45 0.48 -9.71
C LEU A 138 16.20 0.97 -8.98
N TYR A 139 16.01 0.58 -7.71
CA TYR A 139 14.72 0.73 -7.04
C TYR A 139 14.71 1.81 -5.95
N ALA A 140 15.86 2.22 -5.38
CA ALA A 140 15.89 3.33 -4.43
C ALA A 140 15.31 4.62 -5.04
N PRO A 141 15.73 5.06 -6.25
CA PRO A 141 15.21 6.29 -6.82
C PRO A 141 13.70 6.24 -7.06
N MET A 142 13.17 5.06 -7.41
CA MET A 142 11.74 4.86 -7.61
C MET A 142 10.95 5.06 -6.31
N VAL A 143 11.39 4.42 -5.22
CA VAL A 143 10.73 4.53 -3.91
C VAL A 143 10.90 5.93 -3.31
N GLU A 144 12.05 6.56 -3.50
CA GLU A 144 12.30 7.95 -3.08
C GLU A 144 11.41 8.94 -3.85
N SER A 145 11.26 8.76 -5.17
CA SER A 145 10.34 9.56 -5.99
C SER A 145 8.91 9.51 -5.45
N LEU A 146 8.41 8.32 -5.08
CA LEU A 146 7.07 8.18 -4.49
C LEU A 146 6.92 9.00 -3.20
N ARG A 147 7.90 8.91 -2.29
CA ARG A 147 7.87 9.67 -1.04
C ARG A 147 7.89 11.16 -1.30
N HIS A 148 8.71 11.61 -2.24
CA HIS A 148 8.77 13.02 -2.62
C HIS A 148 7.46 13.49 -3.24
N GLU A 149 6.89 12.72 -4.17
CA GLU A 149 5.61 13.01 -4.82
C GLU A 149 4.48 13.10 -3.78
N PHE A 150 4.42 12.16 -2.84
CA PHE A 150 3.46 12.17 -1.74
C PHE A 150 3.62 13.38 -0.80
N ASN A 151 4.86 13.70 -0.40
CA ASN A 151 5.12 14.83 0.50
C ASN A 151 4.73 16.17 -0.11
N ASN A 152 4.90 16.34 -1.42
CA ASN A 152 4.47 17.56 -2.13
C ASN A 152 2.96 17.81 -2.02
N ILE A 153 2.15 16.74 -1.96
CA ILE A 153 0.69 16.86 -1.75
C ILE A 153 0.40 17.41 -0.34
N GLY A 154 1.14 16.93 0.66
CA GLY A 154 1.03 17.41 2.04
C GLY A 154 1.35 18.90 2.16
N GLU A 155 2.43 19.35 1.55
CA GLU A 155 2.82 20.77 1.54
C GLU A 155 1.79 21.66 0.83
N ALA A 156 1.26 21.22 -0.32
CA ALA A 156 0.21 21.94 -1.04
C ALA A 156 -1.07 22.13 -0.22
N ASN A 157 -1.46 21.14 0.59
CA ASN A 157 -2.63 21.22 1.48
C ASN A 157 -2.41 22.22 2.64
N VAL A 158 -1.19 22.29 3.19
CA VAL A 158 -0.88 23.24 4.29
C VAL A 158 -0.95 24.69 3.81
N VAL A 159 -0.51 24.96 2.58
CA VAL A 159 -0.53 26.32 2.01
C VAL A 159 -1.96 26.84 1.78
N GLN A 160 -2.93 25.97 1.47
CA GLN A 160 -4.31 26.41 1.24
C GLN A 160 -5.13 26.66 2.50
N LYS A 161 -4.69 26.13 3.65
CA LYS A 161 -5.39 26.31 4.94
C LYS A 161 -4.94 27.56 5.71
N ASN A 162 -3.92 28.26 5.21
CA ASN A 162 -3.41 29.53 5.75
C ASN A 162 -3.84 30.71 4.89
#